data_AF-A0A401RXV1-F1
#
_entry.id   AF-A0A401RXV1-F1
#
_cell.length_a   1.000
_cell.length_b   1.000
_cell.length_c   1.000
_cell.angle_alpha   90.00
_cell.angle_beta   90.00
_cell.angle_gamma   90.00
#
_symmetry.space_group_name_H-M   'P 1'
#
loop_
_entity.id
_entity.type
_entity.pdbx_description
1 polymer ?
#
loop_
_entity_poly.entity_id
_entity_poly.type
_entity_poly.pdbx_seq_one_letter_code
_entity_poly.pdbx_strand_id
1 'polypeptide(L)' 'MDELTDKDRLKMEIEQLRKEIPLERMLVSKCAEELKDYIESQSAEDPLVKGIPEDKNPFKEKGGCVIS' A
#
# COMPACT_ATOMS: atom_id res chain seq x y z
N MET A 1 24.25 -6.30 17.47
CA MET A 1 22.78 -6.21 17.68
C MET A 1 22.36 -7.44 18.47
N ASP A 2 23.20 -7.78 19.46
CA ASP A 2 23.48 -9.08 20.07
C ASP A 2 23.94 -8.71 21.51
N GLU A 3 23.59 -9.32 22.63
CA GLU A 3 22.61 -10.33 23.00
C GLU A 3 21.63 -9.65 23.98
N LEU A 4 20.38 -9.45 23.58
CA LEU A 4 19.36 -9.00 24.52
C LEU A 4 18.84 -10.23 25.25
N THR A 5 19.01 -10.29 26.58
CA THR A 5 18.47 -11.40 27.36
C THR A 5 16.96 -11.51 27.15
N ASP A 6 16.38 -12.71 27.27
CA ASP A 6 14.94 -12.89 27.11
C ASP A 6 14.14 -11.94 28.02
N LYS A 7 14.66 -11.67 29.22
CA LYS A 7 14.10 -10.71 30.16
C LYS A 7 14.08 -9.29 29.59
N ASP A 8 15.13 -8.86 28.92
CA ASP A 8 15.21 -7.50 28.38
C ASP A 8 14.36 -7.35 27.12
N ARG A 9 14.20 -8.41 26.32
CA ARG A 9 13.21 -8.45 25.22
C ARG A 9 11.79 -8.26 25.73
N LEU A 10 11.41 -8.99 26.79
CA LEU A 10 10.07 -8.90 27.38
C LEU A 10 9.80 -7.51 27.99
N LYS A 11 10.80 -6.87 28.60
CA LYS A 11 10.65 -5.48 29.06
C LYS A 11 10.38 -4.53 27.90
N MET A 12 11.13 -4.65 26.81
CA MET A 12 10.92 -3.83 25.61
C MET A 12 9.53 -4.04 25.01
N GLU A 13 9.05 -5.29 24.97
CA GLU A 13 7.70 -5.61 24.50
C GLU A 13 6.62 -4.98 25.40
N ILE A 14 6.76 -5.05 26.72
CA ILE A 14 5.83 -4.40 27.66
C ILE A 14 5.83 -2.88 27.47
N GLU A 15 7.01 -2.27 27.29
CA GLU A 15 7.11 -0.84 27.02
C GLU A 15 6.43 -0.45 25.70
N GLN A 16 6.59 -1.27 24.66
CA GLN A 16 5.93 -1.05 23.38
C GLN A 16 4.40 -1.18 23.50
N LEU A 17 3.90 -2.23 24.16
CA LEU A 17 2.48 -2.41 24.38
C LEU A 17 1.88 -1.25 25.20
N ARG A 18 2.61 -0.75 26.21
CA ARG A 18 2.18 0.44 26.97
C ARG A 18 2.07 1.70 26.11
N LYS A 19 2.93 1.86 25.09
CA LYS A 19 2.83 2.96 24.12
C LYS A 19 1.64 2.81 23.17
N GLU A 20 1.25 1.58 22.84
CA GLU A 20 0.14 1.29 21.92
C GLU A 20 -1.25 1.39 22.58
N ILE A 21 -1.35 1.22 23.91
CA ILE A 21 -2.62 1.32 24.66
C ILE A 21 -3.37 2.64 24.42
N PRO A 22 -2.76 3.83 24.56
CA PRO A 22 -3.48 5.10 24.41
C PRO A 22 -3.80 5.46 22.95
N LEU A 23 -3.45 4.62 21.97
CA LEU A 23 -3.75 4.89 20.57
C LEU A 23 -5.26 4.87 20.33
N GLU A 24 -5.82 6.04 20.05
CA GLU A 24 -7.21 6.18 19.65
C GLU A 24 -7.41 5.58 18.25
N ARG A 25 -8.33 4.62 18.17
CA ARG A 25 -8.68 3.96 16.90
C ARG A 25 -9.86 4.67 16.26
N MET A 26 -9.78 4.85 14.94
CA MET A 26 -10.93 5.29 14.15
C MET A 26 -11.91 4.13 13.93
N LEU A 27 -13.20 4.45 13.76
CA LEU A 27 -14.23 3.47 13.42
C LEU A 27 -13.91 2.82 12.07
N VAL A 28 -13.96 1.48 12.04
CA VAL A 28 -13.72 0.70 10.82
C VAL A 28 -14.70 1.09 9.70
N SER A 29 -15.96 1.37 10.04
CA SER A 29 -16.96 1.82 9.07
C SER A 29 -16.55 3.13 8.38
N LYS A 30 -16.04 4.09 9.15
CA LYS A 30 -15.57 5.38 8.62
C LYS A 30 -14.33 5.20 7.74
N CYS A 31 -13.34 4.41 8.20
CA CYS A 31 -12.15 4.14 7.39
C CYS A 31 -12.50 3.44 6.07
N ALA A 32 -13.45 2.50 6.10
CA ALA A 32 -13.88 1.78 4.91
C ALA A 32 -14.59 2.71 3.89
N GLU A 33 -15.41 3.64 4.39
CA GLU A 33 -16.07 4.66 3.56
C GLU A 33 -15.04 5.60 2.90
N GLU A 34 -14.12 6.17 3.68
CA GLU A 34 -13.07 7.05 3.16
C GLU A 34 -12.17 6.33 2.13
N LEU A 35 -11.81 5.07 2.41
CA LEU A 35 -11.02 4.26 1.48
C LEU A 35 -11.78 4.00 0.17
N LYS A 36 -13.06 3.67 0.27
CA LYS A 36 -13.92 3.42 -0.89
C LYS A 36 -14.04 4.68 -1.75
N ASP A 37 -14.33 5.82 -1.14
CA ASP A 37 -14.48 7.09 -1.85
C ASP A 37 -13.19 7.48 -2.58
N TYR A 38 -12.04 7.27 -1.93
CA TYR A 38 -10.74 7.49 -2.56
C TYR A 38 -10.54 6.58 -3.78
N ILE A 39 -10.80 5.28 -3.64
CA ILE A 39 -10.65 4.32 -4.74
C ILE A 39 -11.59 4.69 -5.90
N GLU A 40 -12.86 4.99 -5.62
CA GLU A 40 -13.84 5.33 -6.67
C GLU A 40 -13.44 6.60 -7.42
N SER A 41 -13.00 7.65 -6.71
CA SER A 41 -12.56 8.91 -7.34
C SER A 41 -11.35 8.75 -8.26
N GLN A 42 -10.41 7.86 -7.93
CA GLN A 42 -9.18 7.65 -8.71
C GLN A 42 -9.32 6.52 -9.74
N SER A 43 -10.32 5.63 -9.59
CA SER A 43 -10.49 4.44 -10.44
C SER A 43 -10.69 4.75 -11.93
N ALA A 44 -11.19 5.94 -12.25
CA ALA A 44 -11.40 6.36 -13.64
C ALA A 44 -10.07 6.66 -14.37
N GLU A 45 -9.04 7.03 -13.62
CA GLU A 45 -7.73 7.41 -14.16
C GLU A 45 -6.71 6.27 -14.08
N ASP A 46 -7.04 5.19 -13.37
CA ASP A 46 -6.16 4.05 -13.17
C ASP A 46 -5.94 3.28 -14.49
N PRO A 47 -4.71 3.29 -15.05
CA PRO A 47 -4.35 2.60 -16.29
C PRO A 47 -4.59 1.08 -16.26
N LEU A 48 -4.47 0.46 -15.09
CA LEU A 48 -4.58 -0.99 -14.92
C LEU A 48 -6.04 -1.42 -14.74
N VAL A 49 -6.92 -0.50 -14.33
CA VAL A 49 -8.36 -0.75 -14.21
C VAL A 49 -9.09 -0.45 -15.52
N LYS A 50 -8.85 0.72 -16.13
CA LYS A 50 -9.54 1.13 -17.37
C LYS A 50 -8.83 0.69 -18.65
N GLY A 51 -7.56 0.31 -18.55
CA GLY A 51 -6.72 0.10 -19.72
C GLY A 51 -6.22 1.43 -20.29
N ILE A 52 -5.08 1.36 -20.96
CA ILE A 52 -4.51 2.50 -21.70
C ILE A 52 -4.51 2.21 -23.19
N PRO A 53 -4.77 3.23 -24.04
CA PRO A 53 -4.58 3.12 -25.48
C PRO A 53 -3.16 2.65 -25.82
N GLU A 54 -3.01 1.81 -26.85
CA GLU A 54 -1.70 1.24 -27.20
C GLU A 54 -0.63 2.31 -27.48
N ASP A 55 -1.02 3.41 -28.13
CA ASP A 55 -0.16 4.55 -28.45
C ASP A 55 0.36 5.29 -27.21
N LYS A 56 -0.38 5.21 -26.09
CA LYS A 56 0.04 5.76 -24.79
C LYS A 56 0.70 4.73 -23.89
N ASN A 57 0.72 3.45 -24.29
CA ASN A 57 1.33 2.38 -23.50
C ASN A 57 2.86 2.41 -23.64
N PRO A 58 3.61 2.74 -22.58
CA PRO A 58 5.07 2.75 -22.64
C PRO A 58 5.68 1.36 -22.87
N PHE A 59 4.90 0.29 -22.65
CA PHE A 59 5.29 -1.10 -22.87
C PHE A 59 4.75 -1.69 -24.18
N LYS A 60 4.23 -0.85 -25.10
CA LYS A 60 3.82 -1.32 -26.43
C LYS A 60 5.01 -2.01 -27.12
N GLU A 61 4.79 -3.18 -27.71
CA GLU A 61 5.80 -3.82 -28.56
C GLU A 61 6.15 -2.88 -29.72
N LYS A 62 7.44 -2.55 -29.84
CA LYS A 62 7.96 -1.85 -31.02
C LYS A 62 7.93 -2.87 -32.15
N GLY A 63 7.07 -2.63 -33.15
CA GLY A 63 6.98 -3.47 -34.34
C GLY A 63 8.38 -3.80 -34.87
N GLY A 64 8.64 -5.10 -35.04
CA GLY A 64 9.94 -5.60 -35.47
C GLY A 64 10.40 -4.90 -36.75
N CYS A 65 11.67 -4.49 -36.78
CA CYS A 65 12.31 -3.95 -37.96
C CYS A 65 12.23 -4.99 -39.09
N VAL A 66 11.49 -4.70 -40.16
CA VAL A 66 11.54 -5.49 -41.38
C VAL A 66 12.71 -4.96 -42.19
N ILE A 67 13.83 -5.68 -42.16
CA ILE A 67 14.95 -5.41 -43.07
C ILE A 67 14.54 -6.01 -44.42
N SER A 68 14.14 -5.16 -45.35
CA SER A 68 13.95 -5.48 -46.76
C SER A 68 15.16 -5.06 -47.57
#